data_AF-A0A5C8D2D0-F1
#
_entry.id   AF-A0A5C8D2D0-F1
#
_cell.length_a   1.000
_cell.length_b   1.000
_cell.length_c   1.000
_cell.angle_alpha   90.00
_cell.angle_beta   90.00
_cell.angle_gamma   90.00
#
_symmetry.space_group_name_H-M   'P 1'
#
loop_
_entity.id
_entity.type
_entity.pdbx_description
1 polymer ?
#
loop_
_entity_poly.entity_id
_entity_poly.type
_entity_poly.pdbx_seq_one_letter_code
_entity_poly.pdbx_strand_id
1 'polypeptide(L)'
;MRTIRLDIEDREKSFLSPAASFSAESRGAEFKREKDDIRTLYMQDRDRIIHSEYFRRLKDKAQVIMLSVGDFRTRLTHTLEVMQIARSIARALRLNEDLTEAIALGHDLGHSPFGHAGEKAIAKYYKGFHHSTHSLRVVEHLEKGKGLNLTFEVRDGIVKHTKGKSGKLIADSLGPATNEGMLVRISDTIAYSNHDVDDAIRYGLLKFEDIPKSITKILGHSYGDRVDAMVMGVIKSSMEKMEIDIDEKVLKAINDLRAFMFKKVYESKIILEDSERVYKIVSTIFEYLLKHKEIIEEDKLFKKANIPYKSEEELVKDYVAHLTDSEAIALHEKITYGKLNYI
;
A
#
# COMPACT_ATOMS: atom_id res chain seq x y z
N MET A 1 -3.27 28.15 27.88
CA MET A 1 -2.62 28.87 26.77
C MET A 1 -3.09 28.23 25.48
N ARG A 2 -3.43 29.01 24.45
CA ARG A 2 -3.83 28.48 23.14
C ARG A 2 -2.59 27.87 22.46
N THR A 3 -2.74 26.71 21.82
CA THR A 3 -1.62 25.92 21.30
C THR A 3 -1.58 25.99 19.78
N ILE A 4 -0.41 25.72 19.18
CA ILE A 4 -0.23 25.72 17.71
C ILE A 4 -1.17 24.69 17.05
N ARG A 5 -1.37 23.53 17.69
CA ARG A 5 -2.34 22.52 17.24
C ARG A 5 -3.74 23.11 17.08
N LEU A 6 -4.23 23.88 18.06
CA LEU A 6 -5.54 24.51 18.00
C LEU A 6 -5.64 25.55 16.86
N ASP A 7 -4.55 26.25 16.56
CA ASP A 7 -4.49 27.18 15.43
C ASP A 7 -4.52 26.46 14.07
N ILE A 8 -3.93 25.27 13.97
CA ILE A 8 -4.04 24.44 12.76
C ILE A 8 -5.48 23.93 12.60
N GLU A 9 -6.08 23.40 13.67
CA GLU A 9 -7.46 22.90 13.68
C GLU A 9 -8.49 23.99 13.30
N ASP A 10 -8.30 25.23 13.77
CA ASP A 10 -9.15 26.36 13.38
C ASP A 10 -8.94 26.77 11.91
N ARG A 11 -7.71 26.70 11.40
CA ARG A 11 -7.43 26.94 9.97
C ARG A 11 -8.09 25.89 9.08
N GLU A 12 -8.05 24.62 9.48
CA GLU A 12 -8.74 23.54 8.77
C GLU A 12 -10.21 23.92 8.55
N LYS A 13 -10.93 24.30 9.63
CA LYS A 13 -12.35 24.70 9.57
C LYS A 13 -12.64 25.89 8.66
N SER A 14 -11.70 26.83 8.56
CA SER A 14 -11.87 28.04 7.74
C SER A 14 -11.56 27.85 6.26
N PHE A 15 -10.76 26.84 5.92
CA PHE A 15 -10.16 26.71 4.58
C PHE A 15 -10.55 25.43 3.85
N LEU A 16 -10.65 24.29 4.57
CA LEU A 16 -10.96 23.01 3.94
C LEU A 16 -12.39 22.99 3.43
N SER A 17 -12.62 22.17 2.40
CA SER A 17 -13.96 21.86 1.91
C SER A 17 -14.81 21.27 3.06
N PRO A 18 -16.12 21.55 3.13
CA PRO A 18 -17.02 20.83 4.04
C PRO A 18 -17.03 19.31 3.82
N ALA A 19 -16.56 18.84 2.65
CA ALA A 19 -16.40 17.43 2.32
C ALA A 19 -15.10 16.80 2.88
N ALA A 20 -14.22 17.60 3.49
CA ALA A 20 -12.96 17.14 4.07
C ALA A 20 -13.15 16.58 5.48
N SER A 21 -12.18 15.77 5.91
CA SER A 21 -12.11 15.31 7.30
C SER A 21 -11.35 16.33 8.15
N PHE A 22 -11.99 16.86 9.19
CA PHE A 22 -11.36 17.79 10.12
C PHE A 22 -10.68 17.03 11.26
N SER A 23 -9.42 17.35 11.56
CA SER A 23 -8.66 16.63 12.57
C SER A 23 -9.25 16.79 13.98
N ALA A 24 -9.89 17.93 14.27
CA ALA A 24 -10.61 18.19 15.50
C ALA A 24 -11.90 17.35 15.66
N GLU A 25 -12.42 16.78 14.58
CA GLU A 25 -13.66 15.98 14.53
C GLU A 25 -13.37 14.48 14.35
N SER A 26 -12.09 14.09 14.42
CA SER A 26 -11.69 12.69 14.34
C SER A 26 -12.39 11.85 15.40
N ARG A 27 -12.75 10.62 15.03
CA ARG A 27 -13.25 9.59 15.95
C ARG A 27 -12.16 9.09 16.91
N GLY A 28 -10.93 9.55 16.72
CA GLY A 28 -9.79 9.29 17.57
C GLY A 28 -9.15 7.92 17.33
N ALA A 29 -8.14 7.63 18.16
CA ALA A 29 -7.49 6.33 18.22
C ALA A 29 -8.19 5.42 19.24
N GLU A 30 -7.90 4.12 19.19
CA GLU A 30 -8.46 3.16 20.13
C GLU A 30 -8.04 3.45 21.57
N PHE A 31 -6.75 3.72 21.79
CA PHE A 31 -6.25 4.17 23.08
C PHE A 31 -6.07 5.67 23.09
N LYS A 32 -6.55 6.32 24.16
CA LYS A 32 -6.44 7.76 24.34
C LYS A 32 -4.97 8.19 24.27
N ARG A 33 -4.69 9.18 23.42
CA ARG A 33 -3.38 9.81 23.31
C ARG A 33 -3.34 11.10 24.13
N GLU A 34 -2.16 11.45 24.61
CA GLU A 34 -1.92 12.79 25.14
C GLU A 34 -2.07 13.83 24.03
N LYS A 35 -2.57 15.00 24.40
CA LYS A 35 -2.71 16.11 23.47
C LYS A 35 -1.32 16.67 23.19
N ASP A 36 -1.01 16.86 21.91
CA ASP A 36 0.20 17.52 21.45
C ASP A 36 -0.08 19.02 21.29
N ASP A 37 0.87 19.88 21.66
CA ASP A 37 0.69 21.33 21.56
C ASP A 37 0.93 21.87 20.14
N ILE A 38 1.54 21.07 19.26
CA ILE A 38 1.98 21.46 17.92
C ILE A 38 1.23 20.72 16.83
N ARG A 39 1.10 19.40 16.94
CA ARG A 39 0.65 18.52 15.84
C ARG A 39 -0.79 18.06 16.00
N THR A 40 -1.56 18.12 14.93
CA THR A 40 -2.90 17.49 14.86
C THR A 40 -2.78 15.96 14.95
N LEU A 41 -3.91 15.28 15.17
CA LEU A 41 -3.91 13.81 15.25
C LEU A 41 -3.40 13.15 13.95
N TYR A 42 -3.75 13.70 12.79
CA TYR A 42 -3.32 13.17 11.49
C TYR A 42 -1.82 13.40 11.23
N MET A 43 -1.28 14.55 11.62
CA MET A 43 0.17 14.80 11.58
C MET A 43 0.93 13.79 12.46
N GLN A 44 0.42 13.49 13.66
CA GLN A 44 1.02 12.48 14.54
C GLN A 44 0.96 11.07 13.94
N ASP A 45 -0.12 10.74 13.23
CA ASP A 45 -0.26 9.45 12.54
C ASP A 45 0.76 9.29 11.43
N ARG A 46 0.91 10.31 10.58
CA ARG A 46 1.95 10.36 9.56
C ARG A 46 3.34 10.10 10.17
N ASP A 47 3.69 10.84 11.22
CA ASP A 47 5.02 10.74 11.84
C ASP A 47 5.25 9.33 12.43
N ARG A 48 4.22 8.74 13.04
CA ARG A 48 4.26 7.37 13.58
C ARG A 48 4.51 6.34 12.48
N ILE A 49 3.87 6.49 11.32
CA ILE A 49 4.04 5.58 10.17
C ILE A 49 5.45 5.71 9.59
N ILE A 50 5.91 6.93 9.27
CA ILE A 50 7.23 7.16 8.65
C ILE A 50 8.37 6.58 9.50
N HIS A 51 8.27 6.68 10.82
CA HIS A 51 9.30 6.18 11.73
C HIS A 51 9.17 4.69 12.10
N SER A 52 8.14 4.00 11.60
CA SER A 52 7.92 2.58 11.83
C SER A 52 8.99 1.71 11.16
N GLU A 53 9.22 0.51 11.70
CA GLU A 53 10.14 -0.43 11.06
C GLU A 53 9.55 -0.99 9.77
N TYR A 54 8.24 -1.29 9.77
CA TYR A 54 7.55 -1.78 8.56
C TYR A 54 7.63 -0.79 7.40
N PHE A 55 7.55 0.53 7.64
CA PHE A 55 7.74 1.52 6.59
C PHE A 55 9.17 1.51 6.03
N ARG A 56 10.19 1.43 6.90
CA ARG A 56 11.59 1.33 6.46
C ARG A 56 11.87 0.10 5.60
N ARG A 57 11.16 -1.00 5.84
CA ARG A 57 11.30 -2.28 5.09
C ARG A 57 10.74 -2.19 3.68
N LEU A 58 9.86 -1.24 3.37
CA LEU A 58 9.34 -1.02 2.01
C LEU A 58 10.45 -0.71 0.99
N LYS A 59 11.62 -0.24 1.44
CA LYS A 59 12.78 0.02 0.57
C LYS A 59 13.37 -1.25 -0.06
N ASP A 60 13.11 -2.41 0.53
CA ASP A 60 13.68 -3.71 0.14
C ASP A 60 12.54 -4.73 -0.05
N LYS A 61 11.41 -4.24 -0.60
CA LYS A 61 10.28 -5.04 -1.07
C LYS A 61 9.96 -4.56 -2.48
N ALA A 62 9.98 -5.47 -3.45
CA ALA A 62 9.65 -5.16 -4.83
C ALA A 62 8.14 -4.86 -4.99
N GLN A 63 7.83 -3.91 -5.87
CA GLN A 63 6.45 -3.64 -6.27
C GLN A 63 5.94 -4.72 -7.23
N VAL A 64 6.69 -4.94 -8.32
CA VAL A 64 6.52 -6.04 -9.28
C VAL A 64 7.87 -6.72 -9.42
N ILE A 65 7.90 -8.04 -9.28
CA ILE A 65 9.16 -8.78 -9.39
C ILE A 65 9.41 -9.20 -10.82
N MET A 66 10.64 -9.02 -11.26
CA MET A 66 11.24 -9.88 -12.27
C MET A 66 12.60 -10.37 -11.77
N LEU A 67 12.70 -11.49 -11.05
CA LEU A 67 13.97 -11.95 -10.46
C LEU A 67 15.13 -12.03 -11.48
N SER A 68 14.79 -12.09 -12.76
CA SER A 68 15.70 -12.10 -13.91
C SER A 68 16.39 -10.77 -14.28
N VAL A 69 15.96 -9.59 -13.82
CA VAL A 69 16.39 -8.29 -14.42
C VAL A 69 17.11 -7.30 -13.48
N GLY A 70 17.29 -7.64 -12.20
CA GLY A 70 18.26 -7.02 -11.28
C GLY A 70 17.96 -5.64 -10.67
N ASP A 71 17.16 -4.78 -11.31
CA ASP A 71 16.72 -3.49 -10.75
C ASP A 71 15.19 -3.44 -10.75
N PHE A 72 14.55 -3.10 -9.62
CA PHE A 72 13.08 -3.04 -9.51
C PHE A 72 12.66 -1.82 -8.71
N ARG A 73 11.57 -1.18 -9.14
CA ARG A 73 10.88 -0.21 -8.30
C ARG A 73 10.49 -0.88 -6.98
N THR A 74 10.78 -0.19 -5.89
CA THR A 74 10.47 -0.66 -4.55
C THR A 74 9.09 -0.20 -4.15
N ARG A 75 8.49 -0.86 -3.17
CA ARG A 75 7.23 -0.39 -2.57
C ARG A 75 7.35 0.98 -1.95
N LEU A 76 8.53 1.34 -1.45
CA LEU A 76 8.78 2.69 -0.95
C LEU A 76 8.62 3.72 -2.07
N THR A 77 9.21 3.48 -3.26
CA THR A 77 9.04 4.41 -4.40
C THR A 77 7.60 4.51 -4.86
N HIS A 78 6.86 3.38 -4.93
CA HIS A 78 5.41 3.39 -5.19
C HIS A 78 4.65 4.22 -4.16
N THR A 79 4.89 3.97 -2.87
CA THR A 79 4.23 4.66 -1.77
C THR A 79 4.43 6.17 -1.83
N LEU A 80 5.64 6.62 -2.19
CA LEU A 80 5.95 8.04 -2.37
C LEU A 80 5.22 8.65 -3.59
N GLU A 81 5.08 7.91 -4.70
CA GLU A 81 4.30 8.34 -5.86
C GLU A 81 2.80 8.47 -5.51
N VAL A 82 2.23 7.46 -4.84
CA VAL A 82 0.83 7.49 -4.37
C VAL A 82 0.59 8.68 -3.45
N MET A 83 1.48 8.89 -2.48
CA MET A 83 1.42 10.03 -1.57
C MET A 83 1.46 11.35 -2.33
N GLN A 84 2.37 11.51 -3.30
CA GLN A 84 2.50 12.74 -4.07
C GLN A 84 1.25 13.04 -4.91
N ILE A 85 0.71 12.02 -5.60
CA ILE A 85 -0.51 12.15 -6.41
C ILE A 85 -1.69 12.49 -5.52
N ALA A 86 -1.88 11.73 -4.42
CA ALA A 86 -3.00 11.92 -3.51
C ALA A 86 -2.97 13.30 -2.86
N ARG A 87 -1.81 13.77 -2.38
CA ARG A 87 -1.68 15.11 -1.80
C ARG A 87 -1.93 16.22 -2.82
N SER A 88 -1.52 16.04 -4.06
CA SER A 88 -1.74 17.03 -5.12
C SER A 88 -3.23 17.20 -5.42
N ILE A 89 -3.98 16.09 -5.51
CA ILE A 89 -5.43 16.13 -5.69
C ILE A 89 -6.12 16.67 -4.42
N ALA A 90 -5.70 16.24 -3.22
CA ALA A 90 -6.27 16.70 -1.95
C ALA A 90 -6.17 18.21 -1.82
N ARG A 91 -5.01 18.79 -2.14
CA ARG A 91 -4.78 20.23 -2.13
C ARG A 91 -5.70 20.96 -3.11
N ALA A 92 -5.86 20.44 -4.33
CA ALA A 92 -6.73 21.03 -5.34
C ALA A 92 -8.21 21.02 -4.91
N LEU A 93 -8.65 19.98 -4.22
CA LEU A 93 -10.02 19.82 -3.71
C LEU A 93 -10.24 20.38 -2.30
N ARG A 94 -9.20 20.98 -1.69
CA ARG A 94 -9.19 21.45 -0.28
C ARG A 94 -9.60 20.36 0.71
N LEU A 95 -9.14 19.14 0.51
CA LEU A 95 -9.24 18.04 1.46
C LEU A 95 -8.06 18.05 2.44
N ASN A 96 -8.13 17.23 3.50
CA ASN A 96 -7.08 17.19 4.50
C ASN A 96 -5.82 16.48 3.98
N GLU A 97 -4.77 17.26 3.70
CA GLU A 97 -3.50 16.75 3.19
C GLU A 97 -2.80 15.80 4.17
N ASP A 98 -2.80 16.10 5.47
CA ASP A 98 -2.11 15.28 6.49
C ASP A 98 -2.79 13.91 6.65
N LEU A 99 -4.13 13.86 6.62
CA LEU A 99 -4.87 12.59 6.62
C LEU A 99 -4.58 11.78 5.35
N THR A 100 -4.62 12.44 4.19
CA THR A 100 -4.34 11.81 2.89
C THR A 100 -2.91 11.24 2.87
N GLU A 101 -1.93 12.01 3.35
CA GLU A 101 -0.54 11.60 3.45
C GLU A 101 -0.36 10.41 4.40
N ALA A 102 -0.95 10.45 5.59
CA ALA A 102 -0.87 9.35 6.55
C ALA A 102 -1.46 8.05 5.99
N ILE A 103 -2.63 8.10 5.34
CA ILE A 103 -3.23 6.93 4.69
C ILE A 103 -2.33 6.40 3.58
N ALA A 104 -1.84 7.27 2.70
CA ALA A 104 -0.97 6.89 1.58
C ALA A 104 0.33 6.25 2.07
N LEU A 105 0.96 6.76 3.12
CA LEU A 105 2.18 6.16 3.67
C LEU A 105 1.93 4.80 4.36
N GLY A 106 0.72 4.59 4.87
CA GLY A 106 0.35 3.40 5.63
C GLY A 106 -0.25 2.25 4.81
N HIS A 107 -0.72 2.51 3.58
CA HIS A 107 -1.56 1.56 2.83
C HIS A 107 -0.86 0.21 2.56
N ASP A 108 0.45 0.25 2.36
CA ASP A 108 1.26 -0.85 1.84
C ASP A 108 2.18 -1.52 2.88
N LEU A 109 2.07 -1.14 4.16
CA LEU A 109 2.94 -1.64 5.24
C LEU A 109 2.90 -3.16 5.42
N GLY A 110 1.76 -3.78 5.15
CA GLY A 110 1.51 -5.21 5.32
C GLY A 110 1.88 -6.07 4.13
N HIS A 111 2.53 -5.51 3.10
CA HIS A 111 2.83 -6.30 1.93
C HIS A 111 3.84 -7.42 2.22
N SER A 112 3.53 -8.62 1.75
CA SER A 112 4.47 -9.76 1.76
C SER A 112 5.75 -9.43 0.97
N PRO A 113 6.88 -10.09 1.27
CA PRO A 113 8.01 -10.10 0.35
C PRO A 113 7.51 -10.59 -1.01
N PHE A 114 8.16 -10.15 -2.09
CA PHE A 114 7.85 -10.58 -3.45
C PHE A 114 6.45 -10.14 -3.95
N GLY A 115 5.94 -9.03 -3.45
CA GLY A 115 4.70 -8.43 -3.96
C GLY A 115 3.53 -9.43 -4.04
N HIS A 116 2.69 -9.28 -5.07
CA HIS A 116 1.48 -10.11 -5.24
C HIS A 116 1.78 -11.62 -5.37
N ALA A 117 2.97 -12.00 -5.83
CA ALA A 117 3.36 -13.41 -5.92
C ALA A 117 3.58 -14.00 -4.51
N GLY A 118 4.22 -13.25 -3.62
CA GLY A 118 4.35 -13.63 -2.21
C GLY A 118 3.00 -13.72 -1.49
N GLU A 119 2.08 -12.78 -1.76
CA GLU A 119 0.73 -12.80 -1.18
C GLU A 119 -0.01 -14.09 -1.54
N LYS A 120 0.02 -14.48 -2.82
CA LYS A 120 -0.57 -15.74 -3.30
C LYS A 120 0.09 -16.96 -2.66
N ALA A 121 1.41 -16.94 -2.46
CA ALA A 121 2.13 -18.04 -1.84
C ALA A 121 1.77 -18.20 -0.35
N ILE A 122 1.70 -17.10 0.41
CA ILE A 122 1.23 -17.12 1.81
C ILE A 122 -0.22 -17.60 1.91
N ALA A 123 -1.08 -17.16 0.98
CA ALA A 123 -2.50 -17.49 0.98
C ALA A 123 -2.81 -19.00 0.87
N LYS A 124 -1.85 -19.82 0.42
CA LYS A 124 -1.95 -21.29 0.47
C LYS A 124 -1.95 -21.84 1.89
N TYR A 125 -1.17 -21.25 2.78
CA TYR A 125 -0.98 -21.70 4.15
C TYR A 125 -1.90 -20.95 5.13
N TYR A 126 -2.24 -19.70 4.81
CA TYR A 126 -3.14 -18.89 5.61
C TYR A 126 -4.26 -18.30 4.75
N LYS A 127 -5.42 -18.96 4.75
CA LYS A 127 -6.58 -18.55 3.95
C LYS A 127 -7.03 -17.14 4.33
N GLY A 128 -7.17 -16.27 3.34
CA GLY A 128 -7.63 -14.89 3.54
C GLY A 128 -6.52 -13.87 3.82
N PHE A 129 -5.25 -14.25 3.68
CA PHE A 129 -4.16 -13.27 3.66
C PHE A 129 -4.34 -12.28 2.49
N HIS A 130 -4.28 -11.00 2.81
CA HIS A 130 -4.34 -9.89 1.86
C HIS A 130 -3.50 -8.74 2.42
N HIS A 131 -2.68 -8.07 1.60
CA HIS A 131 -1.79 -7.02 2.09
C HIS A 131 -2.55 -5.92 2.85
N SER A 132 -3.74 -5.48 2.41
CA SER A 132 -4.46 -4.39 3.06
C SER A 132 -4.96 -4.73 4.48
N THR A 133 -5.46 -5.96 4.70
CA THR A 133 -5.84 -6.42 6.04
C THR A 133 -4.62 -6.66 6.91
N HIS A 134 -3.50 -7.06 6.30
CA HIS A 134 -2.23 -7.17 6.99
C HIS A 134 -1.63 -5.79 7.33
N SER A 135 -1.77 -4.76 6.48
CA SER A 135 -1.34 -3.38 6.78
C SER A 135 -2.09 -2.83 8.00
N LEU A 136 -3.40 -3.11 8.08
CA LEU A 136 -4.18 -2.80 9.27
C LEU A 136 -3.64 -3.54 10.51
N ARG A 137 -3.38 -4.84 10.38
CA ARG A 137 -2.78 -5.64 11.46
C ARG A 137 -1.42 -5.11 11.92
N VAL A 138 -0.58 -4.62 11.01
CA VAL A 138 0.70 -3.98 11.33
C VAL A 138 0.49 -2.77 12.25
N VAL A 139 -0.42 -1.88 11.87
CA VAL A 139 -0.64 -0.62 12.61
C VAL A 139 -1.46 -0.81 13.89
N GLU A 140 -2.19 -1.92 14.03
CA GLU A 140 -2.95 -2.24 15.25
C GLU A 140 -2.17 -3.11 16.23
N HIS A 141 -1.30 -4.01 15.75
CA HIS A 141 -0.70 -5.04 16.60
C HIS A 141 0.79 -5.26 16.39
N LEU A 142 1.28 -5.32 15.15
CA LEU A 142 2.63 -5.87 14.90
C LEU A 142 3.75 -4.87 15.17
N GLU A 143 3.61 -3.62 14.73
CA GLU A 143 4.67 -2.62 14.92
C GLU A 143 4.94 -2.41 16.42
N LYS A 144 6.20 -2.63 16.84
CA LYS A 144 6.65 -2.59 18.25
C LYS A 144 5.85 -3.52 19.18
N GLY A 145 5.17 -4.52 18.64
CA GLY A 145 4.37 -5.49 19.40
C GLY A 145 3.11 -4.93 20.07
N LYS A 146 2.68 -3.72 19.68
CA LYS A 146 1.47 -3.05 20.20
C LYS A 146 0.76 -2.17 19.16
N GLY A 147 1.22 -2.21 17.92
CA GLY A 147 0.81 -1.29 16.86
C GLY A 147 1.26 0.16 17.07
N LEU A 148 0.74 1.02 16.20
CA LEU A 148 0.98 2.46 16.18
C LEU A 148 -0.14 3.25 16.87
N ASN A 149 -1.26 2.59 17.21
CA ASN A 149 -2.46 3.19 17.79
C ASN A 149 -2.94 4.39 16.95
N LEU A 150 -3.09 4.22 15.62
CA LEU A 150 -3.50 5.26 14.66
C LEU A 150 -4.98 5.67 14.83
N THR A 151 -5.38 6.82 14.28
CA THR A 151 -6.79 7.23 14.31
C THR A 151 -7.64 6.29 13.46
N PHE A 152 -8.95 6.29 13.72
CA PHE A 152 -9.91 5.50 12.94
C PHE A 152 -9.83 5.82 11.44
N GLU A 153 -9.73 7.10 11.06
CA GLU A 153 -9.76 7.52 9.66
C GLU A 153 -8.56 6.99 8.88
N VAL A 154 -7.37 7.01 9.51
CA VAL A 154 -6.16 6.47 8.90
C VAL A 154 -6.27 4.94 8.75
N ARG A 155 -6.71 4.23 9.79
CA ARG A 155 -6.89 2.77 9.75
C ARG A 155 -7.91 2.33 8.69
N ASP A 156 -9.04 3.02 8.63
CA ASP A 156 -10.10 2.76 7.66
C ASP A 156 -9.62 3.02 6.22
N GLY A 157 -8.91 4.12 5.99
CA GLY A 157 -8.27 4.41 4.70
C GLY A 157 -7.26 3.34 4.29
N ILE A 158 -6.40 2.91 5.22
CA ILE A 158 -5.39 1.86 4.98
C ILE A 158 -6.04 0.54 4.56
N VAL A 159 -7.07 0.06 5.26
CA VAL A 159 -7.64 -1.25 4.94
C VAL A 159 -8.51 -1.25 3.67
N LYS A 160 -9.12 -0.10 3.34
CA LYS A 160 -10.06 0.06 2.22
C LYS A 160 -9.47 0.72 0.97
N HIS A 161 -8.17 1.01 0.93
CA HIS A 161 -7.52 1.61 -0.24
C HIS A 161 -7.64 0.74 -1.49
N THR A 162 -7.74 -0.58 -1.36
CA THR A 162 -7.79 -1.52 -2.48
C THR A 162 -9.21 -1.86 -2.93
N LYS A 163 -9.40 -1.98 -4.25
CA LYS A 163 -10.68 -2.40 -4.83
C LYS A 163 -10.93 -3.90 -4.84
N GLY A 164 -9.94 -4.71 -4.45
CA GLY A 164 -10.00 -6.16 -4.65
C GLY A 164 -10.18 -6.53 -6.14
N LYS A 165 -10.47 -7.80 -6.44
CA LYS A 165 -10.54 -8.27 -7.83
C LYS A 165 -11.77 -7.78 -8.61
N SER A 166 -12.89 -7.52 -7.92
CA SER A 166 -14.18 -7.21 -8.54
C SER A 166 -14.77 -5.87 -8.10
N GLY A 167 -14.08 -5.10 -7.27
CA GLY A 167 -14.58 -3.82 -6.80
C GLY A 167 -14.40 -2.70 -7.83
N LYS A 168 -15.31 -1.73 -7.76
CA LYS A 168 -15.24 -0.48 -8.52
C LYS A 168 -14.13 0.41 -7.99
N LEU A 169 -13.57 1.27 -8.86
CA LEU A 169 -12.54 2.23 -8.47
C LEU A 169 -13.11 3.24 -7.47
N ILE A 170 -14.19 3.92 -7.87
CA ILE A 170 -15.07 4.63 -6.95
C ILE A 170 -15.93 3.57 -6.25
N ALA A 171 -15.65 3.31 -4.97
CA ALA A 171 -16.43 2.34 -4.22
C ALA A 171 -17.83 2.90 -3.90
N ASP A 172 -18.83 2.03 -3.93
CA ASP A 172 -20.17 2.34 -3.43
C ASP A 172 -20.13 2.37 -1.87
N SER A 173 -21.18 1.93 -1.18
CA SER A 173 -21.30 1.99 0.29
C SER A 173 -20.21 1.24 1.11
N LEU A 174 -19.36 0.44 0.48
CA LEU A 174 -18.28 -0.32 1.12
C LEU A 174 -16.92 0.40 1.07
N GLY A 175 -16.88 1.64 0.59
CA GLY A 175 -15.67 2.46 0.48
C GLY A 175 -15.10 2.95 1.81
N PRO A 176 -13.94 3.65 1.73
CA PRO A 176 -13.39 4.41 2.86
C PRO A 176 -14.42 5.38 3.44
N ALA A 177 -14.36 5.61 4.74
CA ALA A 177 -15.26 6.49 5.48
C ALA A 177 -15.01 7.98 5.16
N THR A 178 -13.88 8.32 4.53
CA THR A 178 -13.46 9.67 4.23
C THR A 178 -13.15 9.86 2.76
N ASN A 179 -13.33 11.08 2.25
CA ASN A 179 -12.94 11.44 0.89
C ASN A 179 -11.42 11.32 0.69
N GLU A 180 -10.62 11.61 1.73
CA GLU A 180 -9.17 11.39 1.73
C GLU A 180 -8.81 9.91 1.52
N GLY A 181 -9.53 8.99 2.17
CA GLY A 181 -9.35 7.55 1.97
C GLY A 181 -9.75 7.11 0.55
N MET A 182 -10.88 7.61 0.03
CA MET A 182 -11.29 7.36 -1.36
C MET A 182 -10.23 7.90 -2.35
N LEU A 183 -9.64 9.05 -2.03
CA LEU A 183 -8.63 9.66 -2.86
C LEU A 183 -7.35 8.84 -2.91
N VAL A 184 -6.88 8.29 -1.78
CA VAL A 184 -5.71 7.40 -1.77
C VAL A 184 -5.98 6.14 -2.60
N ARG A 185 -7.18 5.56 -2.50
CA ARG A 185 -7.60 4.41 -3.32
C ARG A 185 -7.48 4.68 -4.82
N ILE A 186 -7.90 5.86 -5.27
CA ILE A 186 -7.79 6.25 -6.68
C ILE A 186 -6.33 6.50 -7.05
N SER A 187 -5.60 7.22 -6.20
CA SER A 187 -4.20 7.59 -6.42
C SER A 187 -3.30 6.36 -6.51
N ASP A 188 -3.56 5.32 -5.70
CA ASP A 188 -2.89 4.02 -5.80
C ASP A 188 -3.09 3.38 -7.17
N THR A 189 -4.32 3.38 -7.70
CA THR A 189 -4.59 2.90 -9.05
C THR A 189 -3.91 3.75 -10.13
N ILE A 190 -3.83 5.08 -9.95
CA ILE A 190 -3.14 5.98 -10.90
C ILE A 190 -1.65 5.67 -10.92
N ALA A 191 -0.99 5.61 -9.75
CA ALA A 191 0.44 5.33 -9.65
C ALA A 191 0.76 3.96 -10.27
N TYR A 192 0.03 2.93 -9.83
CA TYR A 192 0.15 1.55 -10.30
C TYR A 192 0.04 1.44 -11.83
N SER A 193 -1.03 1.99 -12.40
CA SER A 193 -1.29 1.90 -13.84
C SER A 193 -0.20 2.60 -14.69
N ASN A 194 0.50 3.59 -14.12
CA ASN A 194 1.51 4.34 -14.83
C ASN A 194 2.89 3.72 -14.74
N HIS A 195 3.32 3.32 -13.54
CA HIS A 195 4.63 2.72 -13.39
C HIS A 195 4.72 1.33 -14.00
N ASP A 196 3.63 0.57 -14.06
CA ASP A 196 3.64 -0.78 -14.63
C ASP A 196 3.89 -0.73 -16.14
N VAL A 197 3.32 0.29 -16.79
CA VAL A 197 3.55 0.55 -18.21
C VAL A 197 5.01 0.88 -18.45
N ASP A 198 5.58 1.78 -17.65
CA ASP A 198 6.97 2.19 -17.78
C ASP A 198 7.94 1.03 -17.50
N ASP A 199 7.69 0.24 -16.46
CA ASP A 199 8.51 -0.92 -16.12
C ASP A 199 8.39 -2.00 -17.21
N ALA A 200 7.18 -2.29 -17.71
CA ALA A 200 7.00 -3.24 -18.81
C ALA A 200 7.73 -2.82 -20.08
N ILE A 201 7.77 -1.51 -20.38
CA ILE A 201 8.53 -0.96 -21.52
C ILE A 201 10.03 -1.05 -21.25
N ARG A 202 10.47 -0.63 -20.06
CA ARG A 202 11.89 -0.65 -19.64
C ARG A 202 12.49 -2.05 -19.74
N TYR A 203 11.74 -3.09 -19.37
CA TYR A 203 12.18 -4.48 -19.41
C TYR A 203 11.86 -5.19 -20.74
N GLY A 204 11.34 -4.46 -21.73
CA GLY A 204 11.08 -4.99 -23.07
C GLY A 204 9.94 -6.02 -23.14
N LEU A 205 9.09 -6.10 -22.11
CA LEU A 205 7.86 -6.91 -22.16
C LEU A 205 6.78 -6.29 -23.05
N LEU A 206 6.88 -4.98 -23.27
CA LEU A 206 5.92 -4.20 -24.01
C LEU A 206 6.65 -3.12 -24.82
N LYS A 207 6.17 -2.80 -26.02
CA LYS A 207 6.53 -1.55 -26.69
C LYS A 207 5.41 -0.54 -26.52
N PHE A 208 5.75 0.75 -26.45
CA PHE A 208 4.73 1.79 -26.28
C PHE A 208 3.65 1.73 -27.40
N GLU A 209 4.05 1.38 -28.61
CA GLU A 209 3.16 1.26 -29.77
C GLU A 209 2.14 0.11 -29.66
N ASP A 210 2.39 -0.85 -28.76
CA ASP A 210 1.45 -1.94 -28.49
C ASP A 210 0.23 -1.45 -27.71
N ILE A 211 0.32 -0.31 -27.01
CA ILE A 211 -0.78 0.26 -26.24
C ILE A 211 -1.88 0.75 -27.20
N PRO A 212 -3.13 0.27 -27.05
CA PRO A 212 -4.23 0.67 -27.93
C PRO A 212 -4.39 2.19 -28.08
N LYS A 213 -4.52 2.65 -29.33
CA LYS A 213 -4.73 4.08 -29.64
C LYS A 213 -5.96 4.69 -28.95
N SER A 214 -6.97 3.88 -28.65
CA SER A 214 -8.14 4.31 -27.89
C SER A 214 -7.79 4.76 -26.46
N ILE A 215 -6.75 4.16 -25.86
CA ILE A 215 -6.26 4.49 -24.52
C ILE A 215 -5.35 5.72 -24.60
N THR A 216 -4.36 5.73 -25.49
CA THR A 216 -3.39 6.84 -25.61
C THR A 216 -4.05 8.14 -26.08
N LYS A 217 -5.17 8.08 -26.80
CA LYS A 217 -5.95 9.28 -27.13
C LYS A 217 -6.54 9.98 -25.89
N ILE A 218 -6.82 9.24 -24.83
CA ILE A 218 -7.44 9.76 -23.59
C ILE A 218 -6.37 10.07 -22.54
N LEU A 219 -5.44 9.13 -22.34
CA LEU A 219 -4.42 9.24 -21.31
C LEU A 219 -3.11 9.87 -21.82
N GLY A 220 -2.95 10.08 -23.12
CA GLY A 220 -1.73 10.65 -23.69
C GLY A 220 -0.61 9.63 -23.92
N HIS A 221 0.60 10.15 -24.16
CA HIS A 221 1.71 9.39 -24.75
C HIS A 221 2.95 9.26 -23.85
N SER A 222 3.09 10.11 -22.85
CA SER A 222 4.16 10.03 -21.86
C SER A 222 3.64 9.56 -20.49
N TYR A 223 4.54 9.22 -19.56
CA TYR A 223 4.17 9.00 -18.16
C TYR A 223 3.46 10.22 -17.57
N GLY A 224 4.00 11.41 -17.83
CA GLY A 224 3.42 12.69 -17.36
C GLY A 224 2.02 12.91 -17.90
N ASP A 225 1.81 12.72 -19.21
CA ASP A 225 0.49 12.92 -19.82
C ASP A 225 -0.58 12.03 -19.17
N ARG A 226 -0.22 10.77 -18.89
CA ARG A 226 -1.14 9.80 -18.29
C ARG A 226 -1.48 10.16 -16.86
N VAL A 227 -0.49 10.52 -16.05
CA VAL A 227 -0.73 10.99 -14.67
C VAL A 227 -1.60 12.24 -14.70
N ASP A 228 -1.27 13.23 -15.53
CA ASP A 228 -2.02 14.49 -15.63
C ASP A 228 -3.46 14.27 -16.08
N ALA A 229 -3.69 13.45 -17.11
CA ALA A 229 -5.04 13.13 -17.59
C ALA A 229 -5.89 12.46 -16.50
N MET A 230 -5.30 11.53 -15.75
CA MET A 230 -5.99 10.84 -14.65
C MET A 230 -6.27 11.78 -13.48
N VAL A 231 -5.27 12.54 -13.02
CA VAL A 231 -5.37 13.52 -11.93
C VAL A 231 -6.42 14.58 -12.26
N MET A 232 -6.37 15.16 -13.47
CA MET A 232 -7.34 16.16 -13.90
C MET A 232 -8.74 15.57 -14.07
N GLY A 233 -8.85 14.31 -14.49
CA GLY A 233 -10.12 13.60 -14.55
C GLY A 233 -10.78 13.41 -13.17
N VAL A 234 -9.98 13.24 -12.11
CA VAL A 234 -10.48 13.19 -10.73
C VAL A 234 -10.85 14.58 -10.24
N ILE A 235 -9.95 15.56 -10.37
CA ILE A 235 -10.17 16.92 -9.87
C ILE A 235 -11.43 17.53 -10.50
N LYS A 236 -11.53 17.53 -11.83
CA LYS A 236 -12.67 18.15 -12.54
C LYS A 236 -14.00 17.50 -12.19
N SER A 237 -14.03 16.18 -11.99
CA SER A 237 -15.25 15.44 -11.69
C SER A 237 -15.65 15.51 -10.22
N SER A 238 -14.69 15.77 -9.33
CA SER A 238 -14.93 15.92 -7.89
C SER A 238 -15.16 17.37 -7.46
N MET A 239 -14.72 18.33 -8.27
CA MET A 239 -14.89 19.75 -7.98
C MET A 239 -16.38 20.08 -7.84
N GLU A 240 -16.73 20.89 -6.83
CA GLU A 240 -18.11 21.29 -6.51
C GLU A 240 -19.02 20.15 -6.01
N LYS A 241 -18.51 18.92 -5.88
CA LYS A 241 -19.22 17.79 -5.26
C LYS A 241 -18.79 17.61 -3.80
N MET A 242 -19.64 16.93 -3.03
CA MET A 242 -19.35 16.52 -1.65
C MET A 242 -18.65 15.15 -1.58
N GLU A 243 -18.36 14.54 -2.73
CA GLU A 243 -17.78 13.21 -2.87
C GLU A 243 -16.72 13.19 -3.97
N ILE A 244 -15.79 12.25 -3.87
CA ILE A 244 -14.77 12.00 -4.89
C ILE A 244 -15.35 11.22 -6.06
N ASP A 245 -15.07 11.69 -7.26
CA ASP A 245 -15.49 11.08 -8.52
C ASP A 245 -14.40 11.21 -9.60
N ILE A 246 -14.57 10.52 -10.73
CA ILE A 246 -13.62 10.52 -11.84
C ILE A 246 -14.38 10.59 -13.17
N ASP A 247 -13.83 11.33 -14.14
CA ASP A 247 -14.39 11.37 -15.50
C ASP A 247 -14.59 9.96 -16.08
N GLU A 248 -15.77 9.70 -16.64
CA GLU A 248 -16.14 8.37 -17.14
C GLU A 248 -15.23 7.86 -18.26
N LYS A 249 -14.76 8.75 -19.13
CA LYS A 249 -13.88 8.38 -20.25
C LYS A 249 -12.49 8.05 -19.73
N VAL A 250 -12.00 8.82 -18.77
CA VAL A 250 -10.73 8.56 -18.07
C VAL A 250 -10.81 7.24 -17.31
N LEU A 251 -11.88 7.00 -16.54
CA LEU A 251 -12.10 5.75 -15.82
C LEU A 251 -12.13 4.54 -16.75
N LYS A 252 -12.84 4.67 -17.88
CA LYS A 252 -12.86 3.62 -18.90
C LYS A 252 -11.45 3.36 -19.44
N ALA A 253 -10.70 4.40 -19.78
CA ALA A 253 -9.34 4.26 -20.30
C ALA A 253 -8.38 3.62 -19.28
N ILE A 254 -8.50 3.93 -17.98
CA ILE A 254 -7.75 3.26 -16.89
C ILE A 254 -8.09 1.77 -16.85
N ASN A 255 -9.37 1.42 -16.88
CA ASN A 255 -9.79 0.02 -16.83
C ASN A 255 -9.34 -0.77 -18.07
N ASP A 256 -9.44 -0.17 -19.26
CA ASP A 256 -8.97 -0.74 -20.52
C ASP A 256 -7.44 -0.95 -20.48
N LEU A 257 -6.68 0.03 -19.95
CA LEU A 257 -5.23 -0.07 -19.79
C LEU A 257 -4.85 -1.20 -18.85
N ARG A 258 -5.51 -1.31 -17.70
CA ARG A 258 -5.26 -2.39 -16.74
C ARG A 258 -5.56 -3.76 -17.33
N ALA A 259 -6.67 -3.90 -18.06
CA ALA A 259 -7.02 -5.16 -18.73
C ALA A 259 -5.98 -5.54 -19.80
N PHE A 260 -5.50 -4.54 -20.56
CA PHE A 260 -4.43 -4.72 -21.53
C PHE A 260 -3.13 -5.17 -20.87
N MET A 261 -2.69 -4.49 -19.80
CA MET A 261 -1.49 -4.82 -19.04
C MET A 261 -1.57 -6.23 -18.44
N PHE A 262 -2.72 -6.61 -17.87
CA PHE A 262 -2.95 -7.96 -17.35
C PHE A 262 -2.66 -9.03 -18.40
N LYS A 263 -3.29 -8.89 -19.58
CA LYS A 263 -3.15 -9.85 -20.68
C LYS A 263 -1.76 -9.89 -21.30
N LYS A 264 -1.09 -8.75 -21.40
CA LYS A 264 0.20 -8.64 -22.12
C LYS A 264 1.42 -8.90 -21.24
N VAL A 265 1.38 -8.42 -20.00
CA VAL A 265 2.53 -8.39 -19.10
C VAL A 265 2.38 -9.46 -18.02
N TYR A 266 1.28 -9.45 -17.26
CA TYR A 266 1.12 -10.34 -16.11
C TYR A 266 0.89 -11.80 -16.47
N GLU A 267 0.31 -12.07 -17.65
CA GLU A 267 0.16 -13.42 -18.20
C GLU A 267 1.37 -13.86 -19.06
N SER A 268 2.42 -13.03 -19.14
CA SER A 268 3.62 -13.39 -19.89
C SER A 268 4.38 -14.54 -19.21
N LYS A 269 5.04 -15.36 -20.02
CA LYS A 269 5.81 -16.53 -19.54
C LYS A 269 6.85 -16.15 -18.48
N ILE A 270 7.55 -15.02 -18.66
CA ILE A 270 8.58 -14.54 -17.73
C ILE A 270 7.99 -14.29 -16.33
N ILE A 271 6.86 -13.57 -16.26
CA ILE A 271 6.19 -13.26 -14.98
C ILE A 271 5.63 -14.53 -14.32
N LEU A 272 5.11 -15.48 -15.10
CA LEU A 272 4.61 -16.75 -14.58
C LEU A 272 5.75 -17.61 -14.01
N GLU A 273 6.88 -17.71 -14.71
CA GLU A 273 8.07 -18.45 -14.23
C GLU A 273 8.64 -17.83 -12.94
N ASP A 274 8.73 -16.50 -12.86
CA ASP A 274 9.18 -15.84 -11.64
C ASP A 274 8.16 -16.01 -10.48
N SER A 275 6.86 -16.01 -10.77
CA SER A 275 5.82 -16.33 -9.78
C SER A 275 5.96 -17.75 -9.21
N GLU A 276 6.30 -18.74 -10.04
CA GLU A 276 6.57 -20.11 -9.58
C GLU A 276 7.82 -20.19 -8.70
N ARG A 277 8.87 -19.43 -9.01
CA ARG A 277 10.09 -19.36 -8.17
C ARG A 277 9.78 -18.76 -6.82
N VAL A 278 9.08 -17.63 -6.78
CA VAL A 278 8.62 -17.00 -5.53
C VAL A 278 7.79 -17.97 -4.71
N TYR A 279 6.87 -18.67 -5.35
CA TYR A 279 6.02 -19.63 -4.67
C TYR A 279 6.85 -20.73 -3.98
N LYS A 280 7.88 -21.26 -4.65
CA LYS A 280 8.80 -22.24 -4.04
C LYS A 280 9.53 -21.64 -2.84
N ILE A 281 10.12 -20.46 -3.00
CA ILE A 281 10.86 -19.76 -1.93
C ILE A 281 9.99 -19.58 -0.69
N VAL A 282 8.83 -18.94 -0.85
CA VAL A 282 7.92 -18.64 0.26
C VAL A 282 7.36 -19.92 0.87
N SER A 283 6.99 -20.93 0.06
CA SER A 283 6.50 -22.22 0.55
C SER A 283 7.54 -22.92 1.42
N THR A 284 8.80 -22.99 0.96
CA THR A 284 9.91 -23.58 1.72
C THR A 284 10.14 -22.88 3.04
N ILE A 285 10.15 -21.54 3.06
CA ILE A 285 10.29 -20.77 4.29
C ILE A 285 9.12 -21.06 5.24
N PHE A 286 7.88 -20.98 4.75
CA PHE A 286 6.69 -21.17 5.57
C PHE A 286 6.63 -22.57 6.21
N GLU A 287 6.85 -23.61 5.40
CA GLU A 287 6.84 -25.01 5.86
C GLU A 287 7.95 -25.31 6.86
N TYR A 288 9.12 -24.68 6.68
CA TYR A 288 10.24 -24.81 7.60
C TYR A 288 9.94 -24.12 8.94
N LEU A 289 9.47 -22.88 8.91
CA LEU A 289 9.16 -22.11 10.12
C LEU A 289 8.01 -22.69 10.95
N LEU A 290 7.06 -23.40 10.34
CA LEU A 290 6.05 -24.16 11.09
C LEU A 290 6.67 -25.24 11.99
N LYS A 291 7.84 -25.79 11.60
CA LYS A 291 8.58 -26.81 12.35
C LYS A 291 9.68 -26.23 13.26
N HIS A 292 10.17 -25.03 12.95
CA HIS A 292 11.33 -24.39 13.56
C HIS A 292 11.00 -22.96 14.05
N LYS A 293 10.16 -22.86 15.08
CA LYS A 293 9.63 -21.58 15.58
C LYS A 293 10.64 -20.79 16.39
N GLU A 294 11.67 -21.45 16.91
CA GLU A 294 12.78 -20.84 17.62
C GLU A 294 13.40 -19.68 16.84
N ILE A 295 13.43 -19.77 15.50
CA ILE A 295 13.92 -18.71 14.61
C ILE A 295 13.07 -17.44 14.72
N ILE A 296 11.75 -17.58 14.85
CA ILE A 296 10.83 -16.46 15.01
C ILE A 296 10.96 -15.87 16.42
N GLU A 297 11.11 -16.73 17.43
CA GLU A 297 11.23 -16.33 18.84
C GLU A 297 12.56 -15.62 19.16
N GLU A 298 13.59 -15.82 18.33
CA GLU A 298 14.85 -15.10 18.41
C GLU A 298 14.82 -13.73 17.72
N ASP A 299 13.89 -13.51 16.79
CA ASP A 299 13.74 -12.24 16.10
C ASP A 299 13.35 -11.13 17.07
N LYS A 300 14.05 -9.99 17.01
CA LYS A 300 13.89 -8.91 17.99
C LYS A 300 12.49 -8.31 18.03
N LEU A 301 11.79 -8.26 16.89
CA LEU A 301 10.44 -7.72 16.83
C LEU A 301 9.44 -8.71 17.40
N PHE A 302 9.53 -9.98 17.01
CA PHE A 302 8.59 -11.00 17.44
C PHE A 302 8.82 -11.43 18.90
N LYS A 303 10.08 -11.53 19.34
CA LYS A 303 10.47 -11.84 20.72
C LYS A 303 9.90 -10.89 21.77
N LYS A 304 9.82 -9.59 21.44
CA LYS A 304 9.38 -8.55 22.37
C LYS A 304 7.89 -8.27 22.28
N ALA A 305 7.19 -8.92 21.36
CA ALA A 305 5.83 -8.58 21.02
C ALA A 305 4.83 -9.41 21.82
N ASN A 306 3.94 -8.73 22.54
CA ASN A 306 2.79 -9.37 23.17
C ASN A 306 1.62 -9.40 22.17
N ILE A 307 1.81 -10.07 21.04
CA ILE A 307 0.80 -10.15 19.97
C ILE A 307 -0.10 -11.37 20.23
N PRO A 308 -1.43 -11.21 20.24
CA PRO A 308 -2.35 -12.33 20.37
C PRO A 308 -2.42 -13.08 19.03
N TYR A 309 -1.78 -14.25 18.97
CA TYR A 309 -1.88 -15.18 17.83
C TYR A 309 -2.96 -16.22 18.10
N LYS A 310 -3.82 -16.47 17.11
CA LYS A 310 -4.90 -17.48 17.18
C LYS A 310 -4.42 -18.86 16.76
N SER A 311 -3.36 -18.92 15.96
CA SER A 311 -2.74 -20.17 15.51
C SER A 311 -1.27 -19.96 15.16
N GLU A 312 -0.56 -21.07 15.00
CA GLU A 312 0.85 -21.07 14.62
C GLU A 312 1.05 -20.54 13.20
N GLU A 313 0.12 -20.85 12.30
CA GLU A 313 0.10 -20.33 10.94
C GLU A 313 -0.06 -18.80 10.93
N GLU A 314 -0.79 -18.21 11.88
CA GLU A 314 -0.90 -16.75 11.98
C GLU A 314 0.44 -16.09 12.35
N LEU A 315 1.18 -16.69 13.29
CA LEU A 315 2.52 -16.27 13.68
C LEU A 315 3.50 -16.36 12.52
N VAL A 316 3.57 -17.52 11.87
CA VAL A 316 4.46 -17.73 10.72
C VAL A 316 4.09 -16.80 9.57
N LYS A 317 2.80 -16.60 9.29
CA LYS A 317 2.32 -15.66 8.27
C LYS A 317 2.76 -14.22 8.56
N ASP A 318 2.62 -13.73 9.80
CA ASP A 318 3.05 -12.37 10.15
C ASP A 318 4.58 -12.23 10.01
N TYR A 319 5.35 -13.25 10.42
CA TYR A 319 6.81 -13.26 10.28
C TYR A 319 7.26 -13.30 8.82
N VAL A 320 6.71 -14.20 8.01
CA VAL A 320 7.05 -14.31 6.58
C VAL A 320 6.69 -13.03 5.84
N ALA A 321 5.52 -12.45 6.12
CA ALA A 321 5.12 -11.19 5.49
C ALA A 321 5.99 -9.99 5.93
N HIS A 322 6.58 -10.06 7.12
CA HIS A 322 7.49 -9.04 7.65
C HIS A 322 8.87 -9.02 6.96
N LEU A 323 9.34 -10.16 6.42
CA LEU A 323 10.62 -10.24 5.72
C LEU A 323 10.68 -9.29 4.52
N THR A 324 11.84 -8.67 4.33
CA THR A 324 12.23 -8.05 3.05
C THR A 324 12.50 -9.12 2.00
N ASP A 325 12.57 -8.73 0.73
CA ASP A 325 12.87 -9.67 -0.36
C ASP A 325 14.26 -10.29 -0.17
N SER A 326 15.26 -9.47 0.19
CA SER A 326 16.62 -9.91 0.46
C SER A 326 16.71 -10.85 1.67
N GLU A 327 16.00 -10.56 2.77
CA GLU A 327 15.96 -11.46 3.94
C GLU A 327 15.26 -12.77 3.61
N ALA A 328 14.18 -12.75 2.82
CA ALA A 328 13.48 -13.97 2.41
C ALA A 328 14.38 -14.86 1.53
N ILE A 329 15.10 -14.27 0.57
CA ILE A 329 16.09 -15.01 -0.24
C ILE A 329 17.17 -15.61 0.65
N ALA A 330 17.77 -14.81 1.55
CA ALA A 330 18.84 -15.27 2.43
C ALA A 330 18.37 -16.38 3.39
N LEU A 331 17.15 -16.29 3.92
CA LEU A 331 16.57 -17.32 4.77
C LEU A 331 16.31 -18.61 3.99
N HIS A 332 15.75 -18.51 2.79
CA HIS A 332 15.55 -19.65 1.90
C HIS A 332 16.87 -20.36 1.58
N GLU A 333 17.92 -19.62 1.20
CA GLU A 333 19.24 -20.19 0.93
C GLU A 333 19.82 -20.93 2.16
N LYS A 334 19.68 -20.34 3.36
CA LYS A 334 20.11 -20.99 4.61
C LYS A 334 19.37 -22.31 4.87
N ILE A 335 18.07 -22.35 4.60
CA ILE A 335 17.23 -23.56 4.75
C ILE A 335 17.64 -24.61 3.72
N THR A 336 17.71 -24.24 2.43
CA THR A 336 17.96 -25.19 1.33
C THR A 336 19.36 -25.79 1.37
N TYR A 337 20.38 -24.99 1.71
CA TYR A 337 21.78 -25.43 1.70
C TYR A 337 22.29 -25.87 3.08
N GLY A 338 21.41 -26.09 4.05
CA GLY A 338 21.74 -26.69 5.34
C GLY A 338 22.61 -25.84 6.28
N LYS A 339 22.69 -24.52 6.07
CA LYS A 339 23.51 -23.62 6.89
C LYS A 339 22.86 -23.25 8.24
N LEU A 340 21.63 -23.68 8.50
CA LEU A 340 20.95 -23.49 9.80
C LEU A 340 21.36 -24.54 10.86
N ASN A 341 21.99 -25.65 10.47
CA ASN A 341 22.44 -26.69 11.42
C ASN A 341 23.76 -26.34 12.15
N TYR A 342 24.22 -25.09 12.10
CA TYR A 342 25.53 -24.65 12.60
C TYR A 342 25.47 -23.40 13.49
N ILE A 343 24.32 -23.10 14.09
CA ILE A 343 24.19 -22.04 15.11
C ILE A 343 23.96 -22.67 16.47
#